data_AF-A0A7C1ERU1-F1
#
_entry.id   AF-A0A7C1ERU1-F1
#
_cell.length_a   1.000
_cell.length_b   1.000
_cell.length_c   1.000
_cell.angle_alpha   90.00
_cell.angle_beta   90.00
_cell.angle_gamma   90.00
#
_symmetry.space_group_name_H-M   'P 1'
#
loop_
_entity.id
_entity.type
_entity.pdbx_description
1 polymer ?
#
loop_
_entity_poly.entity_id
_entity_poly.type
_entity_poly.pdbx_seq_one_letter_code
_entity_poly.pdbx_strand_id
1 'polypeptide(L)'
;MSGNPKLCGGVVVFADRHTHGLIELLTYRSRDRLEMVYYSHPYDIDLDQKHDFIIVQSPEDLDNVVRFFQTRQHVIPLIVHIDRPEVLQNLNHKAKWPGIDVIRVPQADLADDPDITLELGLMEKIIQRLEARR
;
A
#
# COMPACT_ATOMS: atom_id res chain seq x y z
N MET A 1 -0.89 -18.76 -24.75
CA MET A 1 -0.20 -18.63 -23.46
C MET A 1 -1.00 -17.64 -22.62
N SER A 2 -1.86 -18.13 -21.73
CA SER A 2 -2.57 -17.25 -20.79
C SER A 2 -1.61 -16.93 -19.64
N GLY A 3 -0.87 -15.83 -19.75
CA GLY A 3 -0.14 -15.30 -18.61
C GLY A 3 -1.13 -14.99 -17.49
N ASN A 4 -0.77 -15.27 -16.23
CA ASN A 4 -1.59 -14.86 -15.10
C ASN A 4 -1.86 -13.35 -15.19
N PRO A 5 -3.10 -12.89 -14.96
CA PRO A 5 -3.39 -11.46 -14.94
C PRO A 5 -2.52 -10.78 -13.89
N LYS A 6 -1.94 -9.62 -14.24
CA LYS A 6 -1.13 -8.82 -13.33
C LYS A 6 -1.94 -8.45 -12.09
N LEU A 7 -1.28 -8.37 -10.94
CA LEU A 7 -1.90 -7.83 -9.73
C LEU A 7 -2.05 -6.32 -9.87
N CYS A 8 -3.19 -5.80 -9.44
CA CYS A 8 -3.50 -4.38 -9.52
C CYS A 8 -3.33 -3.72 -8.14
N GLY A 9 -2.41 -2.77 -8.04
CA GLY A 9 -2.16 -1.97 -6.84
C GLY A 9 -2.67 -0.55 -6.99
N GLY A 10 -3.38 -0.03 -5.98
CA GLY A 10 -3.61 1.40 -5.82
C GLY A 10 -2.54 2.04 -4.94
N VAL A 11 -2.19 3.29 -5.19
CA VAL A 11 -1.29 4.08 -4.33
C VAL A 11 -1.98 5.40 -4.04
N VAL A 12 -2.27 5.65 -2.77
CA VAL A 12 -2.74 6.96 -2.32
C VAL A 12 -1.53 7.76 -1.91
N VAL A 13 -1.28 8.84 -2.65
CA VAL A 13 -0.12 9.70 -2.42
C VAL A 13 -0.59 11.13 -2.43
N PHE A 14 -0.29 11.86 -1.34
CA PHE A 14 -0.26 13.31 -1.44
C PHE A 14 0.77 13.67 -2.51
N ALA A 15 0.52 14.74 -3.27
CA ALA A 15 1.26 15.12 -4.48
C ALA A 15 2.72 15.56 -4.23
N ASP A 16 3.53 14.75 -3.56
CA ASP A 16 4.96 14.92 -3.42
C ASP A 16 5.70 14.02 -4.43
N ARG A 17 6.82 14.52 -4.97
CA ARG A 17 7.61 13.79 -5.99
C ARG A 17 8.47 12.66 -5.39
N HIS A 18 8.71 12.68 -4.09
CA HIS A 18 9.61 11.73 -3.43
C HIS A 18 8.95 10.36 -3.26
N THR A 19 7.68 10.36 -2.92
CA THR A 19 6.85 9.17 -2.75
C THR A 19 6.69 8.40 -4.07
N HIS A 20 6.45 9.09 -5.18
CA HIS A 20 6.40 8.43 -6.49
C HIS A 20 7.71 7.68 -6.80
N GLY A 21 8.86 8.32 -6.61
CA GLY A 21 10.16 7.70 -6.83
C GLY A 21 10.41 6.49 -5.91
N LEU A 22 9.97 6.57 -4.66
CA LEU A 22 10.05 5.45 -3.72
C LEU A 22 9.22 4.25 -4.20
N ILE A 23 7.97 4.47 -4.59
CA ILE A 23 7.08 3.40 -5.06
C ILE A 23 7.59 2.80 -6.36
N GLU A 24 8.10 3.61 -7.30
CA GLU A 24 8.75 3.11 -8.50
C GLU A 24 9.95 2.22 -8.19
N LEU A 25 10.81 2.62 -7.24
CA LEU A 25 11.95 1.81 -6.80
C LEU A 25 11.51 0.49 -6.15
N LEU A 26 10.50 0.52 -5.29
CA LEU A 26 9.95 -0.66 -4.62
C LEU A 26 9.32 -1.64 -5.61
N THR A 27 8.69 -1.12 -6.66
CA THR A 27 7.96 -1.92 -7.66
C THR A 27 8.83 -2.36 -8.84
N TYR A 28 10.02 -1.77 -9.03
CA TYR A 28 10.89 -2.00 -10.19
C TYR A 28 11.11 -3.48 -10.52
N ARG A 29 11.43 -4.30 -9.51
CA ARG A 29 11.70 -5.74 -9.68
C ARG A 29 10.46 -6.57 -10.01
N SER A 30 9.28 -6.05 -9.72
CA SER A 30 7.99 -6.73 -9.87
C SER A 30 7.08 -6.09 -10.93
N ARG A 31 7.57 -5.12 -11.71
CA ARG A 31 6.80 -4.36 -12.71
C ARG A 31 6.10 -5.22 -13.78
N ASP A 32 6.65 -6.40 -14.07
CA ASP A 32 6.06 -7.32 -15.05
C ASP A 32 4.87 -8.10 -14.48
N ARG A 33 4.73 -8.12 -13.14
CA ARG A 33 3.66 -8.82 -12.41
C ARG A 33 2.63 -7.87 -11.80
N LEU A 34 2.90 -6.57 -11.84
CA LEU A 34 2.12 -5.52 -11.19
C LEU A 34 1.66 -4.46 -12.19
N GLU A 35 0.50 -3.90 -11.91
CA GLU A 35 0.02 -2.65 -12.48
C GLU A 35 -0.31 -1.71 -11.32
N MET A 36 0.19 -0.47 -11.38
CA MET A 36 0.02 0.51 -10.30
C MET A 36 -0.81 1.70 -10.80
N VAL A 37 -1.81 2.08 -10.04
CA VAL A 37 -2.62 3.28 -10.25
C VAL A 37 -2.39 4.24 -9.09
N TYR A 38 -2.17 5.51 -9.41
CA TYR A 38 -1.89 6.55 -8.42
C TYR A 38 -3.11 7.44 -8.23
N TYR A 39 -3.45 7.72 -6.98
CA TYR A 39 -4.56 8.56 -6.57
C TYR A 39 -4.04 9.69 -5.70
N SER A 40 -4.50 10.91 -5.98
CA SER A 40 -4.15 12.09 -5.18
C SER A 40 -4.88 12.12 -3.83
N HIS A 41 -6.03 11.44 -3.74
CA HIS A 41 -6.81 11.33 -2.51
C HIS A 41 -7.51 9.96 -2.42
N PRO A 42 -7.78 9.42 -1.22
CA PRO A 42 -8.60 8.21 -1.04
C PRO A 42 -9.98 8.22 -1.72
N TYR A 43 -10.53 9.40 -2.00
CA TYR A 43 -11.85 9.54 -2.63
C TYR A 43 -11.79 9.44 -4.15
N ASP A 44 -10.59 9.47 -4.74
CA ASP A 44 -10.37 9.35 -6.18
C ASP A 44 -10.22 7.89 -6.61
N ILE A 45 -10.23 6.94 -5.67
CA ILE A 45 -10.06 5.52 -5.94
C ILE A 45 -11.21 5.03 -6.82
N ASP A 46 -10.87 4.48 -7.99
CA ASP A 46 -11.82 3.89 -8.93
C ASP A 46 -12.33 2.54 -8.40
N LEU A 47 -13.58 2.48 -7.97
CA LEU A 47 -14.18 1.27 -7.40
C LEU A 47 -14.58 0.23 -8.46
N ASP A 48 -14.64 0.61 -9.74
CA ASP A 48 -14.89 -0.33 -10.84
C ASP A 48 -13.63 -1.14 -11.19
N GLN A 49 -12.45 -0.61 -10.83
CA GLN A 49 -11.20 -1.35 -10.91
C GLN A 49 -11.00 -2.23 -9.69
N LYS A 50 -10.74 -3.53 -9.91
CA LYS A 50 -10.42 -4.46 -8.82
C LYS A 50 -8.98 -4.28 -8.35
N HIS A 51 -8.77 -3.53 -7.28
CA HIS A 51 -7.47 -3.49 -6.60
C HIS A 51 -7.26 -4.75 -5.74
N ASP A 52 -6.11 -5.40 -5.91
CA ASP A 52 -5.67 -6.47 -5.01
C ASP A 52 -5.10 -5.90 -3.70
N PHE A 53 -4.50 -4.71 -3.77
CA PHE A 53 -3.96 -3.98 -2.61
C PHE A 53 -3.98 -2.47 -2.81
N ILE A 54 -3.93 -1.71 -1.72
CA ILE A 54 -3.76 -0.24 -1.72
C ILE A 54 -2.63 0.15 -0.77
N ILE A 55 -1.69 0.95 -1.28
CA ILE A 55 -0.61 1.55 -0.51
C ILE A 55 -1.05 2.91 0.03
N VAL A 56 -0.84 3.14 1.33
CA VAL A 56 -1.07 4.41 2.03
C VAL A 56 0.15 4.76 2.87
N GLN A 57 0.38 6.04 3.14
CA GLN A 57 1.57 6.52 3.86
C GLN A 57 1.28 7.18 5.21
N SER A 58 0.01 7.30 5.58
CA SER A 58 -0.37 7.87 6.86
C SER A 58 -1.55 7.10 7.48
N PRO A 59 -1.64 7.08 8.82
CA PRO A 59 -2.79 6.52 9.51
C PRO A 59 -4.11 7.20 9.12
N GLU A 60 -4.06 8.48 8.73
CA GLU A 60 -5.22 9.24 8.28
C GLU A 60 -5.69 8.77 6.90
N ASP A 61 -4.78 8.58 5.95
CA ASP A 61 -5.11 8.02 4.64
C ASP A 61 -5.67 6.60 4.78
N LEU A 62 -5.10 5.81 5.70
CA LEU A 62 -5.63 4.48 6.01
C LEU A 62 -7.08 4.55 6.51
N ASP A 63 -7.35 5.42 7.50
CA ASP A 63 -8.70 5.66 8.02
C ASP A 63 -9.67 6.07 6.89
N ASN A 64 -9.23 6.97 6.01
CA ASN A 64 -10.04 7.49 4.91
C ASN A 64 -10.31 6.43 3.84
N VAL A 65 -9.33 5.61 3.47
CA VAL A 65 -9.50 4.47 2.55
C VAL A 65 -10.48 3.47 3.14
N VAL A 66 -10.30 3.06 4.40
CA VAL A 66 -11.21 2.10 5.05
C VAL A 66 -12.64 2.64 5.07
N ARG A 67 -12.84 3.91 5.47
CA ARG A 67 -14.17 4.54 5.46
C ARG A 67 -14.75 4.63 4.06
N PHE A 68 -13.96 4.99 3.05
CA PHE A 68 -14.41 5.09 1.66
C PHE A 68 -14.99 3.77 1.16
N PHE A 69 -14.26 2.66 1.30
CA PHE A 69 -14.75 1.34 0.89
C PHE A 69 -15.97 0.88 1.70
N GLN A 70 -15.96 1.08 3.03
CA GLN A 70 -17.09 0.68 3.89
C GLN A 70 -18.37 1.44 3.56
N THR A 71 -18.31 2.76 3.39
CA THR A 71 -19.47 3.59 3.07
C THR A 71 -20.08 3.25 1.72
N ARG A 72 -19.25 2.77 0.79
CA ARG A 72 -19.67 2.31 -0.54
C ARG A 72 -20.07 0.83 -0.56
N GLN A 73 -19.93 0.10 0.54
CA GLN A 73 -20.20 -1.34 0.65
C GLN A 73 -19.33 -2.20 -0.28
N HIS A 74 -18.12 -1.75 -0.58
CA HIS A 74 -17.14 -2.52 -1.36
C HIS A 74 -16.22 -3.34 -0.45
N VAL A 75 -15.71 -4.44 -0.98
CA VAL A 75 -14.67 -5.23 -0.32
C VAL A 75 -13.39 -4.40 -0.24
N ILE A 76 -12.86 -4.27 0.97
CA ILE A 76 -11.62 -3.53 1.21
C ILE A 76 -10.45 -4.39 0.72
N PRO A 77 -9.60 -3.87 -0.17
CA PRO A 77 -8.40 -4.57 -0.63
C PRO A 77 -7.38 -4.68 0.51
N LEU A 78 -6.32 -5.48 0.30
CA LEU A 78 -5.21 -5.53 1.25
C LEU A 78 -4.62 -4.12 1.42
N ILE A 79 -4.50 -3.63 2.65
CA ILE A 79 -3.87 -2.32 2.88
C ILE A 79 -2.40 -2.51 3.18
N VAL A 80 -1.55 -1.76 2.50
CA VAL A 80 -0.10 -1.67 2.73
C VAL A 80 0.17 -0.30 3.29
N HIS A 81 0.49 -0.24 4.58
CA HIS A 81 0.79 1.02 5.26
C HIS A 81 2.30 1.21 5.35
N ILE A 82 2.79 2.20 4.63
CA ILE A 82 4.19 2.65 4.68
C ILE A 82 4.28 3.73 5.77
N ASP A 83 4.91 3.40 6.89
CA ASP A 83 4.96 4.26 8.08
C ASP A 83 6.40 4.66 8.41
N ARG A 84 6.54 5.81 9.08
CA ARG A 84 7.76 6.15 9.81
C ARG A 84 7.93 5.22 11.02
N PRO A 85 9.18 4.88 11.43
CA PRO A 85 9.43 3.94 12.53
C PRO A 85 8.77 4.34 13.86
N GLU A 86 8.68 5.64 14.12
CA GLU A 86 8.08 6.22 15.33
C GLU A 86 6.56 5.98 15.41
N VAL A 87 5.88 6.04 14.25
CA VAL A 87 4.43 5.77 14.15
C VAL A 87 4.17 4.28 14.30
N LEU A 88 5.04 3.44 13.73
CA LEU A 88 4.96 1.98 13.88
C LEU A 88 4.99 1.54 15.34
N GLN A 89 5.84 2.14 16.18
CA GLN A 89 5.94 1.70 17.57
C GLN A 89 4.68 1.99 18.38
N ASN A 90 3.88 2.99 17.97
CA ASN A 90 2.74 3.48 18.73
C ASN A 90 1.37 3.07 18.17
N LEU A 91 1.30 2.55 16.93
CA LEU A 91 0.04 2.21 16.28
C LEU A 91 -0.26 0.70 16.33
N ASN A 92 -1.35 0.34 17.00
CA ASN A 92 -1.91 -1.01 16.96
C ASN A 92 -3.04 -1.12 15.93
N HIS A 93 -2.69 -1.46 14.69
CA HIS A 93 -3.65 -1.55 13.58
C HIS A 93 -4.81 -2.51 13.83
N LYS A 94 -4.56 -3.65 14.49
CA LYS A 94 -5.62 -4.65 14.77
C LYS A 94 -6.67 -4.12 15.74
N ALA A 95 -6.25 -3.30 16.70
CA ALA A 95 -7.16 -2.68 17.64
C ALA A 95 -7.95 -1.53 17.00
N LYS A 96 -7.29 -0.73 16.15
CA LYS A 96 -7.92 0.45 15.53
C LYS A 96 -8.82 0.10 14.33
N TRP A 97 -8.43 -0.89 13.52
CA TRP A 97 -9.17 -1.37 12.35
C TRP A 97 -9.44 -2.87 12.43
N PRO A 98 -10.36 -3.29 13.31
CA PRO A 98 -10.67 -4.70 13.48
C PRO A 98 -11.23 -5.30 12.17
N GLY A 99 -10.69 -6.46 11.79
CA GLY A 99 -11.10 -7.17 10.57
C GLY A 99 -10.47 -6.65 9.28
N ILE A 100 -9.65 -5.59 9.34
CA ILE A 100 -8.92 -5.09 8.17
C ILE A 100 -7.51 -5.69 8.13
N ASP A 101 -7.14 -6.26 6.99
CA ASP A 101 -5.81 -6.81 6.76
C ASP A 101 -4.85 -5.68 6.38
N VAL A 102 -3.96 -5.31 7.30
CA VAL A 102 -2.93 -4.28 7.09
C VAL A 102 -1.54 -4.91 7.15
N ILE A 103 -0.77 -4.79 6.06
CA ILE A 103 0.68 -5.02 6.06
C ILE A 103 1.37 -3.72 6.41
N ARG A 104 2.24 -3.78 7.41
CA ARG A 104 3.01 -2.65 7.90
C ARG A 104 4.39 -2.68 7.28
N VAL A 105 4.82 -1.55 6.75
CA VAL A 105 6.10 -1.39 6.06
C VAL A 105 6.84 -0.23 6.73
N PRO A 106 7.94 -0.49 7.44
CA PRO A 106 8.80 0.59 7.91
C PRO A 106 9.47 1.28 6.72
N GLN A 107 9.26 2.59 6.60
CA GLN A 107 10.03 3.44 5.70
C GLN A 107 11.11 4.17 6.49
N ALA A 108 12.31 4.22 5.93
CA ALA A 108 13.35 5.08 6.45
C ALA A 108 12.96 6.55 6.30
N ASP A 109 13.28 7.36 7.31
CA ASP A 109 13.28 8.80 7.17
C ASP A 109 14.60 9.21 6.51
N LEU A 110 14.54 9.73 5.29
CA LEU A 110 15.73 10.20 4.56
C LEU A 110 16.28 11.51 5.12
N ALA A 111 15.53 12.19 6.00
CA ALA A 111 15.89 13.50 6.53
C ALA A 111 16.73 13.45 7.81
N ASP A 112 16.55 12.41 8.65
CA ASP A 112 17.01 12.47 10.05
C ASP A 112 18.14 11.47 10.43
N ASP A 113 18.37 10.38 9.68
CA ASP A 113 19.55 9.49 9.88
C ASP A 113 19.84 8.64 8.61
N PRO A 114 21.11 8.34 8.27
CA PRO A 114 21.47 7.71 6.99
C PRO A 114 21.25 6.19 6.94
N ASP A 115 20.64 5.60 7.96
CA ASP A 115 20.57 4.14 8.05
C ASP A 115 19.14 3.70 8.40
N ILE A 116 18.41 3.19 7.39
CA ILE A 116 17.63 1.94 7.42
C ILE A 116 17.36 1.54 5.96
N THR A 117 17.73 0.32 5.61
CA THR A 117 17.58 -0.30 4.29
C THR A 117 16.13 -0.24 3.78
N LEU A 118 15.94 0.42 2.63
CA LEU A 118 14.73 0.31 1.81
C LEU A 118 14.42 -1.18 1.60
N GLU A 119 13.27 -1.66 2.04
CA GLU A 119 12.94 -3.09 1.95
C GLU A 119 12.61 -3.46 0.49
N LEU A 120 13.63 -3.60 -0.35
CA LEU A 120 13.49 -3.83 -1.80
C LEU A 120 12.74 -5.14 -2.14
N GLY A 121 12.59 -6.05 -1.16
CA GLY A 121 11.79 -7.27 -1.28
C GLY A 121 10.31 -7.11 -0.87
N LEU A 122 9.88 -5.92 -0.49
CA LEU A 122 8.52 -5.65 -0.01
C LEU A 122 7.45 -6.12 -1.02
N MET A 123 7.60 -5.73 -2.28
CA MET A 123 6.61 -6.06 -3.30
C MET A 123 6.56 -7.57 -3.57
N GLU A 124 7.71 -8.27 -3.51
CA GLU A 124 7.73 -9.73 -3.62
C GLU A 124 6.96 -10.40 -2.47
N LYS A 125 7.10 -9.89 -1.23
CA LYS A 125 6.34 -10.38 -0.07
C LYS A 125 4.85 -10.13 -0.19
N ILE A 126 4.45 -8.95 -0.68
CA ILE A 126 3.04 -8.62 -0.94
C ILE A 126 2.46 -9.59 -1.98
N ILE A 127 3.17 -9.79 -3.09
CA ILE A 127 2.75 -10.69 -4.16
C ILE A 127 2.59 -12.12 -3.64
N GLN A 128 3.60 -12.67 -2.94
CA GLN A 128 3.54 -14.02 -2.37
C GLN A 128 2.32 -14.19 -1.45
N ARG A 129 2.00 -13.18 -0.65
CA ARG A 129 0.86 -13.23 0.26
C ARG A 129 -0.48 -13.16 -0.47
N LEU A 130 -0.58 -12.36 -1.53
CA LEU A 130 -1.78 -12.30 -2.38
C LEU A 130 -1.99 -13.61 -3.15
N GLU A 131 -0.91 -14.21 -3.64
CA GLU A 131 -0.94 -15.50 -4.33
C GLU A 131 -1.36 -16.64 -3.39
N ALA A 132 -0.92 -16.64 -2.13
CA ALA A 132 -1.31 -17.64 -1.14
C ALA A 132 -2.80 -17.56 -0.70
N ARG A 133 -3.52 -16.48 -1.06
CA ARG A 133 -4.94 -16.28 -0.74
C ARG A 133 -5.88 -16.65 -1.90
N ARG A 134 -5.32 -16.94 -3.09
CA ARG A 134 -6.07 -17.35 -4.29
C ARG A 134 -6.21 -18.87 -4.32
#